data_AF-A0A5C6Q3D8-F1
#
_entry.id   AF-A0A5C6Q3D8-F1
#
_cell.length_a   1.000
_cell.length_b   1.000
_cell.length_c   1.000
_cell.angle_alpha   90.00
_cell.angle_beta   90.00
_cell.angle_gamma   90.00
#
_symmetry.space_group_name_H-M   'P 1'
#
loop_
_entity.id
_entity.type
_entity.pdbx_description
1 polymer ?
#
loop_
_entity_poly.entity_id
_entity_poly.type
_entity_poly.pdbx_seq_one_letter_code
_entity_poly.pdbx_strand_id
1 'polypeptide(L)' 'MVSTGTGMVIIPALILRLINKKVIHIEDWSRFDSGSYTGKVMYYIADKFYVQNKSLLQKYPKAIYSGRL' A
#
# COMPACT_ATOMS: atom_id res chain seq x y z
N MET A 1 -8.95 -7.03 4.12
CA MET A 1 -8.39 -7.42 2.81
C MET A 1 -6.88 -7.20 2.84
N VAL A 2 -6.10 -8.14 2.30
CA VAL A 2 -4.67 -7.98 2.08
C VAL A 2 -4.46 -7.87 0.57
N SER A 3 -3.70 -6.87 0.13
CA SER A 3 -3.44 -6.57 -1.28
C SER A 3 -1.94 -6.42 -1.52
N THR A 4 -1.45 -6.97 -2.63
CA THR A 4 -0.06 -6.87 -3.09
C THR A 4 -0.04 -6.25 -4.49
N GLY A 5 0.14 -4.92 -4.56
CA GLY A 5 0.53 -4.19 -5.79
C GLY A 5 -0.41 -4.15 -7.01
N THR A 6 -1.59 -4.81 -7.03
CA THR A 6 -2.43 -4.85 -8.25
C THR A 6 -3.38 -3.65 -8.34
N GLY A 7 -3.41 -2.92 -9.46
CA GLY A 7 -4.29 -1.75 -9.63
C GLY A 7 -5.79 -1.99 -9.45
N MET A 8 -6.24 -3.22 -9.66
CA MET A 8 -7.64 -3.62 -9.46
C MET A 8 -8.09 -3.61 -7.99
N VAL A 9 -7.17 -3.46 -7.03
CA VAL A 9 -7.51 -3.46 -5.60
C VAL A 9 -8.04 -2.13 -5.08
N ILE A 10 -7.93 -1.04 -5.85
CA ILE A 10 -8.31 0.31 -5.40
C ILE A 10 -9.81 0.39 -5.12
N ILE A 11 -10.64 -0.04 -6.07
CA ILE A 11 -12.11 0.00 -5.94
C ILE A 11 -12.61 -0.87 -4.78
N PRO A 12 -12.24 -2.15 -4.65
CA PRO A 12 -12.68 -2.96 -3.51
C PRO A 12 -12.11 -2.44 -2.17
N ALA A 13 -10.88 -1.93 -2.14
CA ALA A 13 -10.32 -1.30 -0.94
C ALA A 13 -11.13 -0.07 -0.50
N LEU A 14 -11.53 0.79 -1.45
CA LEU A 14 -12.35 1.96 -1.16
C LEU A 14 -13.71 1.55 -0.58
N ILE A 15 -14.39 0.58 -1.20
CA ILE A 15 -15.68 0.07 -0.71
C ILE A 15 -15.53 -0.49 0.71
N LEU A 16 -14.49 -1.29 0.95
CA LEU A 16 -14.21 -1.86 2.28
C LEU A 16 -13.94 -0.77 3.33
N ARG A 17 -13.25 0.31 2.98
CA ARG A 17 -13.06 1.45 3.89
C ARG A 17 -14.36 2.17 4.22
N LEU A 18 -15.24 2.34 3.24
CA LEU A 18 -16.56 2.96 3.45
C LEU A 18 -17.44 2.12 4.40
N ILE A 19 -17.28 0.80 4.41
CA ILE A 19 -17.97 -0.09 5.37
C ILE A 19 -17.14 -0.40 6.63
N ASN A 20 -16.16 0.44 6.96
CA ASN A 20 -15.30 0.34 8.15
C ASN A 20 -14.55 -1.01 8.29
N LYS A 21 -14.22 -1.66 7.18
CA LYS A 21 -13.42 -2.89 7.16
C LYS A 21 -11.94 -2.56 7.01
N LYS A 22 -11.10 -3.37 7.65
CA LYS A 22 -9.64 -3.24 7.62
C LYS A 22 -9.07 -3.56 6.24
N VAL A 23 -8.32 -2.61 5.68
CA VAL A 23 -7.58 -2.75 4.43
C VAL A 23 -6.07 -2.69 4.71
N ILE A 24 -5.36 -3.72 4.28
CA ILE A 24 -3.90 -3.80 4.37
C ILE A 24 -3.35 -3.87 2.95
N HIS A 25 -2.42 -2.98 2.63
CA HIS A 25 -1.73 -2.96 1.34
C HIS A 25 -0.23 -3.14 1.55
N ILE A 26 0.38 -3.98 0.72
CA ILE A 26 1.81 -4.22 0.70
C ILE A 26 2.31 -3.77 -0.67
N GLU A 27 3.16 -2.75 -0.67
CA GLU A 27 3.81 -2.25 -1.87
C GLU A 27 5.08 -3.06 -2.16
N ASP A 28 5.21 -3.51 -3.41
CA ASP A 28 6.27 -4.38 -3.87
C ASP A 28 7.58 -3.63 -4.15
N TRP A 29 8.68 -4.38 -4.15
CA TRP A 29 10.06 -3.91 -4.29
C TRP A 29 10.40 -3.41 -5.70
N SER A 30 9.51 -3.59 -6.69
CA SER A 30 9.82 -3.41 -8.12
C SER A 30 10.03 -1.97 -8.58
N ARG A 31 9.57 -0.98 -7.80
CA ARG A 31 9.65 0.46 -8.17
C ARG A 31 10.22 1.32 -7.04
N PHE A 32 11.51 1.18 -6.80
CA PHE A 32 12.27 1.97 -5.81
C PHE A 32 12.11 3.48 -5.97
N ASP A 33 12.05 3.96 -7.21
CA ASP A 33 12.19 5.39 -7.51
C ASP A 33 10.87 6.13 -7.74
N SER A 34 9.75 5.46 -7.95
CA SER A 34 8.48 6.17 -8.23
C SER A 34 7.27 5.67 -7.47
N GLY A 35 7.34 4.46 -6.88
CA GLY A 35 6.16 3.74 -6.40
C GLY A 35 5.19 3.43 -7.54
N SER A 36 4.22 2.53 -7.31
CA SER A 36 3.13 2.35 -8.26
C SER A 36 2.06 3.45 -8.09
N TYR A 37 1.31 3.75 -9.15
CA TYR A 37 0.15 4.64 -9.05
C TYR A 37 -0.86 4.09 -8.03
N THR A 38 -1.03 2.77 -8.02
CA THR A 38 -1.83 2.04 -7.04
C THR A 38 -1.32 2.25 -5.62
N GLY A 39 -0.01 2.14 -5.38
CA GLY A 39 0.60 2.38 -4.07
C GLY A 39 0.37 3.80 -3.56
N LYS A 40 0.46 4.80 -4.44
CA LYS A 40 0.14 6.20 -4.08
C LYS A 40 -1.31 6.36 -3.62
N VAL A 41 -2.25 5.71 -4.29
CA VAL A 41 -3.68 5.76 -3.90
C VAL A 41 -3.91 4.95 -2.63
N MET A 42 -3.38 3.74 -2.56
CA MET A 42 -3.53 2.83 -1.42
C MET A 42 -2.86 3.35 -0.15
N TYR A 43 -1.86 4.21 -0.26
CA TYR A 43 -1.27 4.92 0.89
C TYR A 43 -2.29 5.77 1.66
N TYR A 44 -3.30 6.30 0.98
CA TYR A 44 -4.38 7.08 1.61
C TYR A 44 -5.60 6.22 1.98
N ILE A 45 -5.83 5.13 1.26
CA ILE A 45 -7.00 4.27 1.47
C ILE A 45 -6.74 3.22 2.56
N ALA A 46 -5.58 2.57 2.58
CA ALA A 46 -5.31 1.44 3.46
C ALA A 46 -5.19 1.87 4.93
N ASP A 47 -5.70 1.03 5.84
CA ASP A 47 -5.47 1.17 7.28
C ASP A 47 -4.01 0.90 7.65
N LYS A 48 -3.39 -0.07 6.96
CA LYS A 48 -1.97 -0.37 7.09
C LYS A 48 -1.33 -0.44 5.72
N PHE A 49 -0.27 0.32 5.54
CA PHE A 49 0.51 0.35 4.33
C PHE A 49 1.91 -0.14 4.62
N TYR A 50 2.27 -1.29 4.07
CA TYR A 50 3.57 -1.91 4.24
C TYR A 50 4.45 -1.65 3.01
N VAL A 51 5.72 -1.37 3.26
CA VAL A 51 6.74 -1.24 2.22
C VAL A 51 7.84 -2.26 2.45
N GLN A 52 8.33 -2.85 1.37
CA GLN A 52 9.42 -3.81 1.46
C GLN A 52 10.80 -3.15 1.45
N ASN A 53 10.98 -1.97 0.83
CA ASN A 53 12.24 -1.24 0.81
C ASN A 53 12.24 -0.02 1.77
N LYS A 54 13.34 0.21 2.50
CA LYS A 54 13.51 1.36 3.40
C LYS A 54 13.54 2.71 2.67
N SER A 55 14.03 2.76 1.43
CA SER A 55 14.06 4.01 0.64
C SER A 55 12.66 4.58 0.39
N LEU A 56 11.65 3.70 0.32
CA LEU A 56 10.25 4.09 0.16
C LEU A 56 9.70 4.81 1.40
N LEU A 57 10.31 4.65 2.59
CA LEU A 57 9.90 5.40 3.78
C LEU A 57 10.13 6.91 3.63
N GLN A 58 11.07 7.34 2.77
CA GLN A 58 11.26 8.76 2.46
C GLN A 58 10.05 9.33 1.69
N LYS A 59 9.39 8.50 0.88
CA LYS A 59 8.22 8.88 0.07
C LYS A 59 6.90 8.63 0.80
N TYR A 60 6.86 7.60 1.62
CA TYR A 60 5.71 7.15 2.39
C TYR A 60 6.07 7.11 3.88
N PRO A 61 6.15 8.27 4.57
CA PRO A 61 6.61 8.34 5.95
C PRO A 61 5.69 7.62 6.95
N LYS A 62 4.42 7.40 6.61
CA LYS A 62 3.47 6.60 7.42
C LYS A 62 3.49 5.11 7.11
N ALA A 63 4.33 4.67 6.17
CA ALA A 63 4.44 3.27 5.82
C ALA A 63 5.18 2.47 6.89
N ILE A 64 4.83 1.19 7.00
CA ILE A 64 5.49 0.24 7.89
C ILE A 64 6.48 -0.57 7.06
N TYR A 65 7.77 -0.45 7.36
CA TYR A 65 8.77 -1.28 6.71
C TYR A 65 8.66 -2.72 7.20
N SER A 66 8.52 -3.67 6.28
CA SER A 66 8.45 -5.10 6.61
C SER A 66 9.49 -5.96 5.92
N GLY A 67 10.41 -5.36 5.15
CA GLY A 67 11.47 -6.11 4.47
C GLY A 67 10.91 -7.18 3.54
N ARG A 68 11.43 -8.40 3.64
CA ARG A 68 11.00 -9.56 2.85
C ARG A 68 9.92 -10.32 3.66
N LEU A 69 8.66 -10.22 3.23
CA LEU A 69 7.50 -10.97 3.73
C LEU A 69 7.18 -12.13 2.80
#